data_AF-A0A2T3ZVE9-F1
#
_entry.id   AF-A0A2T3ZVE9-F1
#
_cell.length_a   1.000
_cell.length_b   1.000
_cell.length_c   1.000
_cell.angle_alpha   90.00
_cell.angle_beta   90.00
_cell.angle_gamma   90.00
#
_symmetry.space_group_name_H-M   'P 1'
#
loop_
_entity.id
_entity.type
_entity.pdbx_description
1 polymer ?
#
loop_
_entity_poly.entity_id
_entity_poly.type
_entity_poly.pdbx_seq_one_letter_code
_entity_poly.pdbx_strand_id
1 'polypeptide(L)'
;MAFKTMMVAALAALPAVFASPIELESRAGCKYNGGWQNFPSMSQWLPWTTVFGRYQQDMVNAGSTWDDVGRINVAISNAAATIGVDERVILAIILQESHGYVGVQCTGNNDCGLMQCEGCPSFQGRNGLPQSDTSAMINGGTQHFKGNLENWGNQWAESSIYPALREYNSGSVNSGDLSTAAGGFGVPCYVADVAGRMLGDVF
;
A
#
# COMPACT_ATOMS: atom_id res chain seq x y z
N MET A 1 -9.55 47.51 -54.06
CA MET A 1 -9.56 47.04 -52.67
C MET A 1 -9.52 45.52 -52.71
N ALA A 2 -8.37 44.92 -52.35
CA ALA A 2 -8.19 43.47 -52.29
C ALA A 2 -7.67 43.16 -50.89
N PHE A 3 -8.53 42.59 -50.04
CA PHE A 3 -8.15 42.22 -48.67
C PHE A 3 -7.86 40.71 -48.64
N LYS A 4 -6.59 40.42 -48.37
CA LYS A 4 -6.00 39.09 -48.25
C LYS A 4 -6.48 38.50 -46.92
N THR A 5 -7.30 37.46 -46.95
CA THR A 5 -7.74 36.76 -45.73
C THR A 5 -6.73 35.68 -45.40
N MET A 6 -5.92 35.90 -44.35
CA MET A 6 -5.10 34.86 -43.73
C MET A 6 -6.02 33.87 -43.01
N MET A 7 -5.95 32.59 -43.40
CA MET A 7 -6.42 31.49 -42.55
C MET A 7 -5.41 31.31 -41.42
N VAL A 8 -5.84 31.53 -40.18
CA VAL A 8 -5.11 31.07 -38.99
C VAL A 8 -5.68 29.71 -38.63
N ALA A 9 -4.86 28.67 -38.77
CA ALA A 9 -5.18 27.34 -38.27
C ALA A 9 -5.20 27.40 -36.72
N ALA A 10 -6.35 27.10 -36.13
CA ALA A 10 -6.46 26.90 -34.69
C ALA A 10 -5.79 25.58 -34.34
N LEU A 11 -4.55 25.65 -33.86
CA LEU A 11 -3.86 24.53 -33.24
C LEU A 11 -4.57 24.26 -31.90
N ALA A 12 -5.37 23.19 -31.83
CA ALA A 12 -5.93 22.72 -30.58
C ALA A 12 -4.77 22.25 -29.68
N ALA A 13 -4.39 23.08 -28.72
CA ALA A 13 -3.48 22.67 -27.66
C ALA A 13 -4.21 21.64 -26.79
N LEU A 14 -3.85 20.37 -26.94
CA LEU A 14 -4.16 19.33 -25.96
C LEU A 14 -3.61 19.79 -24.61
N PRO A 15 -4.39 19.83 -23.53
CA PRO A 15 -3.82 20.02 -22.21
C PRO A 15 -2.99 18.77 -21.92
N ALA A 16 -1.66 18.92 -21.98
CA ALA A 16 -0.77 18.00 -21.31
C ALA A 16 -1.16 18.07 -19.83
N VAL A 17 -1.84 17.02 -19.35
CA VAL A 17 -1.96 16.76 -17.92
C VAL A 17 -0.55 16.37 -17.49
N PHE A 18 0.26 17.38 -17.21
CA PHE A 18 1.44 17.20 -16.39
C PHE A 18 0.90 16.67 -15.08
N ALA A 19 1.18 15.39 -14.79
CA ALA A 19 1.16 14.93 -13.42
C ALA A 19 1.99 15.97 -12.66
N SER A 20 1.33 16.72 -11.78
CA SER A 20 2.00 17.64 -10.89
C SER A 20 3.19 16.88 -10.31
N PRO A 21 4.39 17.48 -10.24
CA PRO A 21 5.40 16.91 -9.36
C PRO A 21 4.68 16.75 -8.03
N ILE A 22 4.57 15.51 -7.54
CA ILE A 22 4.25 15.30 -6.13
C ILE A 22 5.33 16.10 -5.46
N GLU A 23 4.97 17.27 -4.94
CA GLU A 23 5.74 17.93 -3.93
C GLU A 23 5.81 16.91 -2.80
N LEU A 24 6.89 16.12 -2.79
CA LEU A 24 7.50 15.58 -1.58
C LEU A 24 7.94 16.79 -0.74
N GLU A 25 6.99 17.66 -0.39
CA GLU A 25 7.11 18.43 0.83
C GLU A 25 7.29 17.37 1.90
N SER A 26 8.43 17.43 2.58
CA SER A 26 8.64 16.70 3.82
C SER A 26 7.37 16.87 4.64
N ARG A 27 6.60 15.80 4.85
CA ARG A 27 5.61 15.79 5.93
C ARG A 27 6.39 16.14 7.18
N ALA A 28 6.20 17.36 7.69
CA ALA A 28 6.91 17.83 8.87
C ALA A 28 6.45 16.95 10.04
N GLY A 29 7.22 15.90 10.32
CA GLY A 29 6.94 14.86 11.30
C GLY A 29 5.94 13.80 10.82
N CYS A 30 6.27 12.53 11.05
CA CYS A 30 5.33 11.44 10.91
C CYS A 30 4.21 11.56 11.96
N LYS A 31 2.96 11.24 11.60
CA LYS A 31 1.80 11.26 12.50
C LYS A 31 2.07 10.50 13.81
N TYR A 32 2.81 9.40 13.71
CA TYR A 32 3.35 8.61 14.80
C TYR A 32 4.86 8.44 14.61
N ASN A 33 5.64 8.49 15.70
CA ASN A 33 7.10 8.39 15.68
C ASN A 33 7.62 7.81 17.00
N GLY A 34 8.90 7.42 17.06
CA GLY A 34 9.47 6.75 18.21
C GLY A 34 9.20 5.25 18.23
N GLY A 35 9.28 4.64 19.41
CA GLY A 35 8.99 3.21 19.60
C GLY A 35 7.52 2.86 19.37
N TRP A 36 7.23 1.56 19.29
CA TRP A 36 5.89 1.04 19.00
C TRP A 36 4.79 1.56 19.95
N GLN A 37 5.14 1.96 21.17
CA GLN A 37 4.22 2.49 22.18
C GLN A 37 3.54 3.79 21.75
N ASN A 38 4.11 4.51 20.79
CA ASN A 38 3.59 5.79 20.30
C ASN A 38 2.61 5.61 19.13
N PHE A 39 2.36 4.38 18.70
CA PHE A 39 1.44 4.05 17.63
C PHE A 39 0.07 3.63 18.20
N PRO A 40 -1.01 3.73 17.42
CA PRO A 40 -2.35 3.37 17.89
C PRO A 40 -2.44 1.93 18.40
N SER A 41 -3.11 1.71 19.52
CA SER A 41 -3.40 0.34 19.95
C SER A 41 -4.38 -0.37 19.00
N MET A 42 -4.32 -1.70 18.96
CA MET A 42 -5.24 -2.54 18.18
C MET A 42 -6.70 -2.29 18.55
N SER A 43 -6.98 -1.86 19.78
CA SER A 43 -8.32 -1.50 20.24
C SER A 43 -8.89 -0.24 19.57
N GLN A 44 -8.03 0.60 19.00
CA GLN A 44 -8.43 1.82 18.28
C GLN A 44 -8.66 1.55 16.80
N TRP A 45 -8.18 0.42 16.26
CA TRP A 45 -8.32 0.09 14.85
C TRP A 45 -9.79 -0.13 14.52
N LEU A 46 -10.22 0.41 13.39
CA LEU A 46 -11.60 0.28 12.94
C LEU A 46 -11.93 -1.19 12.65
N PRO A 47 -13.21 -1.60 12.72
CA PRO A 47 -13.64 -2.92 12.30
C PRO A 47 -13.30 -3.19 10.82
N TRP A 48 -13.00 -4.44 10.47
CA TRP A 48 -12.62 -4.85 9.11
C TRP A 48 -13.56 -4.29 8.03
N THR A 49 -14.87 -4.48 8.18
CA THR A 49 -15.87 -4.02 7.21
C THR A 49 -15.86 -2.51 7.02
N THR A 50 -15.53 -1.75 8.08
CA THR A 50 -15.39 -0.29 8.01
C THR A 50 -14.11 0.11 7.29
N VAL A 51 -12.97 -0.53 7.59
CA VAL A 51 -11.69 -0.25 6.94
C VAL A 51 -11.75 -0.62 5.47
N PHE A 52 -12.11 -1.87 5.14
CA PHE A 52 -12.20 -2.32 3.76
C PHE A 52 -13.18 -1.45 2.96
N GLY A 53 -14.36 -1.21 3.55
CA GLY A 53 -15.41 -0.39 2.94
C GLY A 53 -14.94 1.01 2.54
N ARG A 54 -14.05 1.61 3.33
CA ARG A 54 -13.49 2.95 3.11
C ARG A 54 -12.57 3.03 1.89
N TYR A 55 -11.73 2.04 1.67
CA TYR A 55 -10.69 2.09 0.63
C TYR A 55 -11.09 1.47 -0.71
N GLN A 56 -12.31 0.94 -0.83
CA GLN A 56 -12.76 0.35 -2.10
C GLN A 56 -12.65 1.32 -3.27
N GLN A 57 -13.09 2.57 -3.07
CA GLN A 57 -13.02 3.59 -4.12
C GLN A 57 -11.57 3.97 -4.44
N ASP A 58 -10.68 3.97 -3.45
CA ASP A 58 -9.26 4.29 -3.66
C ASP A 58 -8.58 3.22 -4.54
N MET A 59 -8.89 1.94 -4.31
CA MET A 59 -8.40 0.84 -5.15
C MET A 59 -8.92 0.93 -6.59
N VAL A 60 -10.19 1.34 -6.77
CA VAL A 60 -10.76 1.58 -8.10
C VAL A 60 -10.09 2.77 -8.78
N ASN A 61 -9.87 3.87 -8.04
CA ASN A 61 -9.17 5.04 -8.55
C ASN A 61 -7.71 4.74 -8.93
N ALA A 62 -7.07 3.78 -8.25
CA ALA A 62 -5.74 3.29 -8.59
C ALA A 62 -5.72 2.42 -9.86
N GLY A 63 -6.88 1.95 -10.32
CA GLY A 63 -7.04 1.25 -11.61
C GLY A 63 -7.63 -0.15 -11.52
N SER A 64 -7.86 -0.70 -10.32
CA SER A 64 -8.53 -2.00 -10.17
C SER A 64 -10.01 -1.92 -10.57
N THR A 65 -10.56 -3.00 -11.12
CA THR A 65 -12.02 -3.07 -11.33
C THR A 65 -12.74 -3.35 -10.00
N TRP A 66 -14.06 -3.10 -9.95
CA TRP A 66 -14.87 -3.50 -8.79
C TRP A 66 -14.83 -5.01 -8.52
N ASP A 67 -14.73 -5.82 -9.57
CA ASP A 67 -14.53 -7.27 -9.44
C ASP A 67 -13.17 -7.60 -8.81
N ASP A 68 -12.11 -6.90 -9.22
CA ASP A 68 -10.78 -7.07 -8.62
C ASP A 68 -10.79 -6.68 -7.13
N VAL A 69 -11.46 -5.58 -6.77
CA VAL A 69 -11.67 -5.18 -5.36
C VAL A 69 -12.41 -6.27 -4.58
N GLY A 70 -13.47 -6.84 -5.14
CA GLY A 70 -14.17 -7.97 -4.53
C GLY A 70 -13.26 -9.19 -4.30
N ARG A 71 -12.40 -9.51 -5.27
CA ARG A 71 -11.43 -10.62 -5.16
C ARG A 71 -10.33 -10.34 -4.15
N ILE A 72 -9.89 -9.09 -4.03
CA ILE A 72 -8.96 -8.65 -2.99
C ILE A 72 -9.58 -8.89 -1.61
N ASN A 73 -10.84 -8.51 -1.37
CA ASN A 73 -11.54 -8.76 -0.11
C ASN A 73 -11.48 -10.25 0.29
N VAL A 74 -11.92 -11.11 -0.63
CA VAL A 74 -11.95 -12.56 -0.42
C VAL A 74 -10.55 -13.12 -0.16
N ALA A 75 -9.56 -12.68 -0.92
CA ALA A 75 -8.17 -13.12 -0.76
C ALA A 75 -7.59 -12.69 0.59
N ILE A 76 -7.84 -11.47 1.06
CA ILE A 76 -7.41 -10.99 2.37
C ILE A 76 -8.03 -11.83 3.48
N SER A 77 -9.35 -12.05 3.46
CA SER A 77 -10.03 -12.87 4.48
C SER A 77 -9.50 -14.30 4.53
N ASN A 78 -9.24 -14.90 3.36
CA ASN A 78 -8.66 -16.24 3.28
C ASN A 78 -7.21 -16.27 3.81
N ALA A 79 -6.39 -15.30 3.43
CA ALA A 79 -5.01 -15.19 3.89
C ALA A 79 -4.96 -14.98 5.41
N ALA A 80 -5.82 -14.12 5.95
CA ALA A 80 -5.91 -13.90 7.39
C ALA A 80 -6.26 -15.18 8.16
N ALA A 81 -7.26 -15.93 7.67
CA ALA A 81 -7.70 -17.17 8.29
C ALA A 81 -6.65 -18.30 8.21
N THR A 82 -5.84 -18.33 7.15
CA THR A 82 -4.93 -19.47 6.88
C THR A 82 -3.47 -19.21 7.25
N ILE A 83 -3.00 -17.96 7.15
CA ILE A 83 -1.62 -17.56 7.43
C ILE A 83 -1.50 -16.88 8.82
N GLY A 84 -2.62 -16.38 9.37
CA GLY A 84 -2.66 -15.85 10.72
C GLY A 84 -2.06 -14.45 10.86
N VAL A 85 -2.44 -13.55 9.95
CA VAL A 85 -2.19 -12.10 9.97
C VAL A 85 -3.53 -11.37 9.94
N ASP A 86 -3.70 -10.31 10.72
CA ASP A 86 -4.95 -9.55 10.77
C ASP A 86 -5.29 -8.91 9.39
N GLU A 87 -6.54 -9.04 8.94
CA GLU A 87 -7.02 -8.53 7.65
C GLU A 87 -6.70 -7.04 7.44
N ARG A 88 -6.79 -6.24 8.51
CA ARG A 88 -6.54 -4.79 8.46
C ARG A 88 -5.08 -4.48 8.18
N VAL A 89 -4.16 -5.30 8.70
CA VAL A 89 -2.72 -5.16 8.44
C VAL A 89 -2.43 -5.52 6.99
N ILE A 90 -3.00 -6.62 6.48
CA ILE A 90 -2.83 -7.04 5.08
C ILE A 90 -3.31 -5.94 4.13
N LEU A 91 -4.53 -5.43 4.34
CA LEU A 91 -5.07 -4.34 3.53
C LEU A 91 -4.22 -3.06 3.61
N ALA A 92 -3.78 -2.67 4.81
CA ALA A 92 -3.01 -1.46 4.99
C ALA A 92 -1.65 -1.52 4.27
N ILE A 93 -1.00 -2.69 4.24
CA ILE A 93 0.20 -2.93 3.42
C ILE A 93 -0.16 -2.84 1.94
N ILE A 94 -1.21 -3.52 1.47
CA ILE A 94 -1.64 -3.45 0.05
C ILE A 94 -1.83 -1.99 -0.41
N LEU A 95 -2.50 -1.18 0.41
CA LEU A 95 -2.76 0.22 0.10
C LEU A 95 -1.50 1.09 0.14
N GLN A 96 -0.52 0.72 0.97
CA GLN A 96 0.76 1.42 1.05
C GLN A 96 1.68 1.07 -0.12
N GLU A 97 1.64 -0.17 -0.59
CA GLU A 97 2.56 -0.70 -1.59
C GLU A 97 2.06 -0.56 -3.03
N SER A 98 0.75 -0.68 -3.25
CA SER A 98 0.17 -0.70 -4.60
C SER A 98 -1.08 0.15 -4.76
N HIS A 99 -1.52 0.83 -3.70
CA HIS A 99 -2.85 1.46 -3.62
C HIS A 99 -4.00 0.47 -3.91
N GLY A 100 -3.74 -0.84 -3.84
CA GLY A 100 -4.67 -1.90 -4.23
C GLY A 100 -4.92 -2.05 -5.73
N TYR A 101 -3.98 -1.61 -6.57
CA TYR A 101 -4.02 -1.88 -8.01
C TYR A 101 -3.48 -3.28 -8.35
N VAL A 102 -4.33 -4.17 -8.86
CA VAL A 102 -3.93 -5.56 -9.17
C VAL A 102 -2.89 -5.69 -10.29
N GLY A 103 -2.85 -4.71 -11.20
CA GLY A 103 -1.89 -4.63 -12.30
C GLY A 103 -0.63 -3.82 -11.98
N VAL A 104 -0.34 -3.58 -10.70
CA VAL A 104 0.82 -2.79 -10.26
C VAL A 104 2.13 -3.33 -10.86
N GLN A 105 3.02 -2.42 -11.24
CA GLN A 105 4.36 -2.77 -11.73
C GLN A 105 5.20 -3.26 -10.55
N CYS A 106 6.16 -4.15 -10.82
CA CYS A 106 7.14 -4.48 -9.79
C CYS A 106 8.11 -3.31 -9.61
N THR A 107 8.60 -3.13 -8.39
CA THR A 107 9.61 -2.14 -8.04
C THR A 107 10.95 -2.82 -7.74
N GLY A 108 12.02 -2.02 -7.74
CA GLY A 108 13.37 -2.55 -7.54
C GLY A 108 13.73 -3.63 -8.56
N ASN A 109 14.26 -4.76 -8.07
CA ASN A 109 14.65 -5.89 -8.90
C ASN A 109 13.56 -6.95 -9.03
N ASN A 110 12.76 -7.19 -7.98
CA ASN A 110 11.83 -8.31 -7.92
C ASN A 110 10.70 -8.13 -6.87
N ASP A 111 10.44 -6.90 -6.44
CA ASP A 111 9.40 -6.62 -5.45
C ASP A 111 8.08 -6.46 -6.17
N CYS A 112 7.15 -7.39 -5.94
CA CYS A 112 6.08 -7.68 -6.89
C CYS A 112 4.73 -7.91 -6.22
N GLY A 113 3.67 -7.76 -7.04
CA GLY A 113 2.29 -8.02 -6.63
C GLY A 113 1.70 -6.91 -5.74
N LEU A 114 0.51 -7.16 -5.22
CA LEU A 114 -0.28 -6.18 -4.44
C LEU A 114 0.42 -5.68 -3.17
N MET A 115 1.31 -6.47 -2.59
CA MET A 115 2.07 -6.12 -1.39
C MET A 115 3.55 -5.86 -1.67
N GLN A 116 3.98 -5.82 -2.94
CA GLN A 116 5.37 -5.53 -3.35
C GLN A 116 6.43 -6.31 -2.55
N CYS A 117 6.23 -7.62 -2.41
CA CYS A 117 7.20 -8.49 -1.74
C CYS A 117 8.17 -9.13 -2.73
N GLU A 118 9.39 -9.36 -2.29
CA GLU A 118 10.44 -9.99 -3.10
C GLU A 118 10.01 -11.38 -3.58
N GLY A 119 10.04 -11.62 -4.89
CA GLY A 119 9.76 -12.92 -5.50
C GLY A 119 8.29 -13.32 -5.52
N CYS A 120 7.39 -12.41 -5.17
CA CYS A 120 5.96 -12.66 -5.19
C CYS A 120 5.38 -12.71 -6.60
N PRO A 121 4.28 -13.46 -6.82
CA PRO A 121 3.55 -13.45 -8.09
C PRO A 121 3.16 -12.03 -8.51
N SER A 122 3.15 -11.76 -9.82
CA SER A 122 2.74 -10.48 -10.38
C SER A 122 2.06 -10.65 -11.74
N PHE A 123 1.12 -9.76 -12.02
CA PHE A 123 0.33 -9.71 -13.24
C PHE A 123 0.30 -8.28 -13.79
N GLN A 124 1.49 -7.70 -13.95
CA GLN A 124 1.71 -6.31 -14.35
C GLN A 124 0.83 -5.87 -15.53
N GLY A 125 0.19 -4.71 -15.37
CA GLY A 125 -0.67 -4.09 -16.39
C GLY A 125 -1.99 -4.82 -16.66
N ARG A 126 -2.35 -5.84 -15.88
CA ARG A 126 -3.58 -6.61 -16.07
C ARG A 126 -4.59 -6.31 -14.97
N ASN A 127 -5.86 -6.26 -15.38
CA ASN A 127 -7.05 -6.20 -14.54
C ASN A 127 -7.94 -7.41 -14.80
N GLY A 128 -9.03 -7.55 -14.03
CA GLY A 128 -9.97 -8.65 -14.19
C GLY A 128 -9.32 -10.00 -13.94
N LEU A 129 -8.38 -10.05 -12.99
CA LEU A 129 -7.64 -11.27 -12.68
C LEU A 129 -8.58 -12.32 -12.09
N PRO A 130 -8.36 -13.63 -12.37
CA PRO A 130 -9.10 -14.67 -11.66
C PRO A 130 -8.76 -14.66 -10.16
N GLN A 131 -9.67 -15.14 -9.32
CA GLN A 131 -9.48 -15.18 -7.86
C GLN A 131 -8.16 -15.87 -7.46
N SER A 132 -7.73 -16.91 -8.18
CA SER A 132 -6.48 -17.62 -7.92
C SER A 132 -5.26 -16.71 -8.00
N ASP A 133 -5.22 -15.82 -9.00
CA ASP A 133 -4.10 -14.94 -9.28
C ASP A 133 -4.02 -13.83 -8.21
N THR A 134 -5.17 -13.22 -7.88
CA THR A 134 -5.29 -12.27 -6.77
C THR A 134 -4.88 -12.89 -5.43
N SER A 135 -5.33 -14.13 -5.17
CA SER A 135 -4.98 -14.86 -3.95
C SER A 135 -3.50 -15.21 -3.88
N ALA A 136 -2.88 -15.57 -5.00
CA ALA A 136 -1.45 -15.87 -5.06
C ALA A 136 -0.59 -14.65 -4.69
N MET A 137 -0.93 -13.46 -5.20
CA MET A 137 -0.23 -12.22 -4.84
C MET A 137 -0.36 -11.91 -3.35
N ILE A 138 -1.59 -11.96 -2.81
CA ILE A 138 -1.85 -11.62 -1.40
C ILE A 138 -1.25 -12.66 -0.46
N ASN A 139 -1.31 -13.95 -0.79
CA ASN A 139 -0.68 -14.99 0.01
C ASN A 139 0.83 -14.84 0.06
N GLY A 140 1.48 -14.52 -1.06
CA GLY A 140 2.92 -14.25 -1.10
C GLY A 140 3.33 -13.12 -0.16
N GLY A 141 2.65 -11.97 -0.25
CA GLY A 141 2.93 -10.82 0.62
C GLY A 141 2.59 -11.06 2.08
N THR A 142 1.48 -11.75 2.34
CA THR A 142 1.08 -12.10 3.71
C THR A 142 2.07 -13.07 4.34
N GLN A 143 2.60 -14.04 3.58
CA GLN A 143 3.67 -14.93 4.05
C GLN A 143 4.98 -14.20 4.31
N HIS A 144 5.37 -13.26 3.43
CA HIS A 144 6.55 -12.44 3.66
C HIS A 144 6.41 -11.64 4.97
N PHE A 145 5.31 -10.91 5.14
CA PHE A 145 5.04 -10.16 6.37
C PHE A 145 4.95 -11.08 7.60
N LYS A 146 4.40 -12.28 7.46
CA LYS A 146 4.36 -13.28 8.54
C LYS A 146 5.77 -13.65 9.02
N GLY A 147 6.72 -13.78 8.11
CA GLY A 147 8.14 -13.99 8.45
C GLY A 147 8.72 -12.82 9.25
N ASN A 148 8.44 -11.57 8.87
CA ASN A 148 8.85 -10.41 9.68
C ASN A 148 8.15 -10.42 11.05
N LEU A 149 6.86 -10.76 11.10
CA LEU A 149 6.13 -10.85 12.37
C LEU A 149 6.74 -11.90 13.30
N GLU A 150 7.23 -13.02 12.76
CA GLU A 150 7.97 -14.05 13.51
C GLU A 150 9.28 -13.54 14.11
N ASN A 151 10.02 -12.70 13.39
CA ASN A 151 11.23 -12.04 13.90
C ASN A 151 10.94 -11.14 15.11
N TRP A 152 9.69 -10.67 15.26
CA TRP A 152 9.23 -9.83 16.37
C TRP A 152 8.30 -10.56 17.35
N GLY A 153 8.41 -11.88 17.45
CA GLY A 153 7.75 -12.69 18.48
C GLY A 153 6.40 -13.27 18.07
N ASN A 154 5.98 -13.07 16.82
CA ASN A 154 4.80 -13.68 16.20
C ASN A 154 3.47 -13.42 16.94
N GLN A 155 3.36 -12.28 17.64
CA GLN A 155 2.16 -11.97 18.42
C GLN A 155 1.23 -11.02 17.67
N TRP A 156 -0.06 -11.15 17.94
CA TRP A 156 -1.07 -10.17 17.53
C TRP A 156 -1.07 -9.03 18.55
N ALA A 157 0.06 -8.34 18.62
CA ALA A 157 0.34 -7.26 19.54
C ALA A 157 1.11 -6.16 18.81
N GLU A 158 0.89 -4.92 19.21
CA GLU A 158 1.52 -3.73 18.64
C GLU A 158 3.05 -3.80 18.71
N SER A 159 3.56 -4.41 19.79
CA SER A 159 5.00 -4.66 20.00
C SER A 159 5.63 -5.60 18.98
N SER A 160 4.84 -6.43 18.30
CA SER A 160 5.28 -7.30 17.22
C SER A 160 4.97 -6.70 15.85
N ILE A 161 3.75 -6.18 15.67
CA ILE A 161 3.24 -5.72 14.39
C ILE A 161 4.01 -4.48 13.88
N TYR A 162 4.21 -3.46 14.72
CA TYR A 162 4.81 -2.21 14.25
C TYR A 162 6.30 -2.33 13.88
N PRO A 163 7.14 -3.03 14.67
CA PRO A 163 8.50 -3.33 14.24
C PRO A 163 8.55 -4.22 12.99
N ALA A 164 7.66 -5.22 12.88
CA ALA A 164 7.58 -6.06 11.68
C ALA A 164 7.20 -5.26 10.42
N LEU A 165 6.33 -4.25 10.53
CA LEU A 165 6.02 -3.35 9.40
C LEU A 165 7.24 -2.52 8.98
N ARG A 166 8.08 -2.10 9.94
CA ARG A 166 9.33 -1.42 9.60
C ARG A 166 10.29 -2.38 8.91
N GLU A 167 10.40 -3.61 9.41
CA GLU A 167 11.23 -4.63 8.79
C GLU A 167 10.75 -4.96 7.37
N TYR A 168 9.45 -5.09 7.16
CA TYR A 168 8.85 -5.29 5.84
C TYR A 168 9.28 -4.19 4.85
N ASN A 169 9.25 -2.93 5.30
CA ASN A 169 9.56 -1.79 4.43
C ASN A 169 11.06 -1.62 4.12
N SER A 170 11.95 -1.91 5.07
CA SER A 170 13.37 -1.52 4.95
C SER A 170 14.38 -2.60 5.29
N GLY A 171 13.95 -3.77 5.77
CA GLY A 171 14.83 -4.84 6.26
C GLY A 171 15.68 -4.45 7.49
N SER A 172 15.55 -3.22 7.98
CA SER A 172 16.33 -2.64 9.07
C SER A 172 15.40 -1.85 9.99
N VAL A 173 15.54 -2.06 11.29
CA VAL A 173 14.64 -1.53 12.31
C VAL A 173 15.43 -0.83 13.42
N ASN A 174 15.10 0.43 13.67
CA ASN A 174 15.44 1.12 14.90
C ASN A 174 14.24 1.05 15.85
N SER A 175 14.25 0.12 16.81
CA SER A 175 13.12 -0.05 17.74
C SER A 175 12.85 1.15 18.64
N GLY A 176 13.82 2.07 18.77
CA GLY A 176 13.62 3.35 19.46
C GLY A 176 12.91 4.40 18.61
N ASP A 177 12.92 4.26 17.27
CA ASP A 177 12.23 5.16 16.36
C ASP A 177 11.83 4.48 15.03
N LEU A 178 10.62 3.95 14.99
CA LEU A 178 10.02 3.28 13.83
C LEU A 178 9.61 4.25 12.71
N SER A 179 9.75 5.57 12.91
CA SER A 179 9.55 6.55 11.85
C SER A 179 10.73 6.62 10.87
N THR A 180 11.89 6.13 11.31
CA THR A 180 13.16 6.20 10.58
C THR A 180 13.43 4.93 9.78
N ALA A 181 13.98 5.12 8.57
CA ALA A 181 14.55 4.06 7.76
C ALA A 181 16.03 3.89 8.13
N ALA A 182 16.32 3.13 9.19
CA ALA A 182 17.63 3.08 9.84
C ALA A 182 18.80 2.61 8.93
N GLY A 183 18.50 1.87 7.86
CA GLY A 183 19.48 1.41 6.86
C GLY A 183 19.70 2.36 5.68
N GLY A 184 19.01 3.51 5.63
CA GLY A 184 19.05 4.43 4.48
C GLY A 184 18.21 4.01 3.28
N PHE A 185 17.50 2.88 3.37
CA PHE A 185 16.57 2.35 2.37
C PHE A 185 15.18 2.22 2.99
N GLY A 186 14.14 2.46 2.20
CA GLY A 186 12.74 2.43 2.64
C GLY A 186 12.11 3.82 2.75
N VAL A 187 10.86 3.83 3.19
CA VAL A 187 10.01 5.03 3.20
C VAL A 187 9.94 5.58 4.65
N PRO A 188 10.43 6.80 4.92
CA PRO A 188 10.17 7.48 6.18
C PRO A 188 8.67 7.54 6.45
N CYS A 189 8.26 7.46 7.71
CA CYS A 189 6.83 7.42 8.10
C CYS A 189 6.01 6.20 7.65
N TYR A 190 6.57 5.22 6.94
CA TYR A 190 5.85 4.02 6.49
C TYR A 190 4.95 3.39 7.57
N VAL A 191 5.50 3.09 8.76
CA VAL A 191 4.73 2.48 9.85
C VAL A 191 3.59 3.40 10.31
N ALA A 192 3.79 4.71 10.30
CA ALA A 192 2.76 5.67 10.69
C ALA A 192 1.63 5.74 9.67
N ASP A 193 1.96 5.64 8.38
CA ASP A 193 1.00 5.68 7.27
C ASP A 193 0.19 4.39 7.18
N VAL A 194 0.83 3.24 7.40
CA VAL A 194 0.14 1.95 7.54
C VAL A 194 -0.75 1.93 8.79
N ALA A 195 -0.28 2.46 9.92
CA ALA A 195 -1.09 2.57 11.14
C ALA A 195 -2.31 3.48 10.92
N GLY A 196 -2.13 4.59 10.23
CA GLY A 196 -3.21 5.51 9.87
C GLY A 196 -4.28 4.85 9.00
N ARG A 197 -3.89 3.99 8.05
CA ARG A 197 -4.85 3.24 7.21
C ARG A 197 -5.77 2.34 8.02
N MET A 198 -5.27 1.72 9.09
CA MET A 198 -6.10 0.90 9.99
C MET A 198 -7.09 1.74 10.83
N LEU A 199 -6.86 3.05 10.93
CA LEU A 199 -7.77 4.03 11.53
C LEU A 199 -8.67 4.74 10.50
N GLY A 200 -8.50 4.48 9.20
CA GLY A 200 -9.28 5.10 8.13
C GLY A 200 -8.71 6.42 7.60
N ASP A 201 -7.43 6.72 7.82
CA ASP A 201 -6.76 7.89 7.22
C ASP A 201 -6.59 7.70 5.69
N VAL A 202 -6.78 8.77 4.93
CA VAL A 202 -6.56 8.81 3.47
C VAL A 202 -5.37 9.74 3.20
N PHE A 203 -4.54 9.41 2.20
CA PHE A 203 -3.26 10.06 1.90
C PHE A 203 -3.16 10.37 0.41
#